data_AF-A0AAU9EJ32-F1
#
_entry.id   AF-A0AAU9EJ32-F1
#
_cell.length_a   1.000
_cell.length_b   1.000
_cell.length_c   1.000
_cell.angle_alpha   90.00
_cell.angle_beta   90.00
_cell.angle_gamma   90.00
#
_symmetry.space_group_name_H-M   'P 1'
#
loop_
_entity.id
_entity.type
_entity.pdbx_description
1 polymer ?
#
loop_
_entity_poly.entity_id
_entity_poly.type
_entity_poly.pdbx_seq_one_letter_code
_entity_poly.pdbx_strand_id
1 'polypeptide(L)'
;MKTIGENLNVIKKEIGQAFKDRNPEPIQRYALAEKAAKVDYIDINLGPARKGGPELMQWVVQTVQEVVPDIPLALDTSNIEAIEAGLEVHKGTALVNSVMARPERYSVMWPIVAKYNAEAVALLWGPEGLPRDENERAALCVELCYAANELGIENDKLFVDPIITPVNIQQEQLMNDLTFMMMLQDICPGAKSTNGLSNISNGTPWREPLNQIYMIMLERAGMYSSIVDYEDKLIMQIAQGHHQNLVEIVHKVQDGEISDPGDVEPGIGRTYVAGALAILGNILYSDSWFQIDGGATEKDMEEFAEAYAKENGL
;
A
#
# COMPACT_ATOMS: atom_id res chain seq x y z
N MET A 1 11.57 0.93 3.15
CA MET A 1 10.47 1.30 2.22
C MET A 1 9.74 2.56 2.68
N LYS A 2 9.16 3.35 1.77
CA LYS A 2 8.25 4.46 2.14
C LYS A 2 6.85 3.94 2.54
N THR A 3 6.17 4.59 3.48
CA THR A 3 4.83 4.17 3.92
C THR A 3 3.76 5.25 3.72
N ILE A 4 2.58 4.82 3.28
CA ILE A 4 1.37 5.64 3.18
C ILE A 4 0.38 5.08 4.21
N GLY A 5 0.00 5.83 5.24
CA GLY A 5 -0.91 5.34 6.27
C GLY A 5 -2.36 5.24 5.76
N GLU A 6 -3.02 4.10 5.96
CA GLU A 6 -4.34 3.80 5.37
C GLU A 6 -5.53 4.05 6.30
N ASN A 7 -5.30 4.58 7.50
CA ASN A 7 -6.27 4.47 8.59
C ASN A 7 -7.36 5.54 8.56
N LEU A 8 -7.18 6.64 7.81
CA LEU A 8 -8.22 7.63 7.51
C LEU A 8 -9.13 7.17 6.36
N ASN A 9 -9.75 6.01 6.56
CA ASN A 9 -10.61 5.37 5.57
C ASN A 9 -12.08 5.32 6.02
N VAL A 10 -13.01 5.69 5.12
CA VAL A 10 -14.46 5.71 5.35
C VAL A 10 -15.03 4.35 5.80
N ILE A 11 -14.37 3.23 5.46
CA ILE A 11 -14.81 1.90 5.90
C ILE A 11 -14.58 1.67 7.40
N LYS A 12 -13.63 2.38 8.02
CA LYS A 12 -13.40 2.32 9.47
C LYS A 12 -14.56 3.05 10.14
N LYS A 13 -15.36 2.33 10.95
CA LYS A 13 -16.62 2.81 11.53
C LYS A 13 -16.50 4.20 12.18
N GLU A 14 -15.42 4.43 12.94
CA GLU A 14 -15.17 5.69 13.61
C GLU A 14 -14.91 6.84 12.62
N ILE A 15 -14.08 6.62 11.60
CA ILE A 15 -13.74 7.60 10.57
C ILE A 15 -14.94 7.89 9.67
N GLY A 16 -15.66 6.85 9.22
CA GLY A 16 -16.88 7.02 8.43
C GLY A 16 -17.95 7.84 9.18
N GLN A 17 -18.09 7.65 10.49
CA GLN A 17 -18.97 8.46 11.32
C GLN A 17 -18.45 9.90 11.46
N ALA A 18 -17.14 10.10 11.65
CA ALA A 18 -16.52 11.41 11.72
C ALA A 18 -16.73 12.23 10.44
N PHE A 19 -16.56 11.60 9.26
CA PHE A 19 -16.84 12.22 7.95
C PHE A 19 -18.29 12.66 7.82
N LYS A 20 -19.23 11.82 8.25
CA LYS A 20 -20.67 12.08 8.19
C LYS A 20 -21.08 13.24 9.10
N ASP A 21 -20.55 13.27 10.32
CA ASP A 21 -20.93 14.26 11.34
C ASP A 21 -20.10 15.54 11.26
N ARG A 22 -19.13 15.62 10.33
CA ARG A 22 -18.14 16.70 10.28
C ARG A 22 -17.43 16.88 11.63
N ASN A 23 -17.10 15.76 12.28
CA ASN A 23 -16.37 15.76 13.54
C ASN A 23 -14.85 15.70 13.27
N PRO A 24 -14.07 16.75 13.57
CA PRO A 24 -12.64 16.75 13.30
C PRO A 24 -11.83 15.89 14.26
N GLU A 25 -12.34 15.61 15.46
CA GLU A 25 -11.54 15.02 16.55
C GLU A 25 -10.97 13.63 16.19
N PRO A 26 -11.76 12.65 15.68
CA PRO A 26 -11.18 11.38 15.27
C PRO A 26 -10.15 11.55 14.14
N ILE A 27 -10.45 12.38 13.14
CA ILE A 27 -9.58 12.59 11.97
C ILE A 27 -8.21 13.13 12.42
N GLN A 28 -8.21 14.17 13.25
CA GLN A 28 -6.99 14.78 13.77
C GLN A 28 -6.22 13.82 14.66
N ARG A 29 -6.92 13.01 15.48
CA ARG A 29 -6.29 12.00 16.33
C ARG A 29 -5.56 10.93 15.51
N TYR A 30 -6.19 10.42 14.45
CA TYR A 30 -5.55 9.46 13.55
C TYR A 30 -4.38 10.07 12.78
N ALA A 31 -4.52 11.29 12.25
CA ALA A 31 -3.43 11.99 11.57
C ALA A 31 -2.21 12.17 12.49
N LEU A 32 -2.43 12.56 13.75
CA LEU A 32 -1.35 12.69 14.74
C LEU A 32 -0.73 11.33 15.10
N ALA A 33 -1.51 10.25 15.15
CA ALA A 33 -1.01 8.90 15.40
C ALA A 33 -0.15 8.38 14.23
N GLU A 34 -0.61 8.58 12.98
CA GLU A 34 0.17 8.27 11.77
C GLU A 34 1.48 9.06 11.71
N LYS A 35 1.43 10.36 12.05
CA LYS A 35 2.64 11.18 12.20
C LYS A 35 3.59 10.62 13.27
N ALA A 36 3.07 10.18 14.42
CA ALA A 36 3.88 9.59 15.48
C ALA A 36 4.51 8.26 15.05
N ALA A 37 3.81 7.48 14.23
CA ALA A 37 4.32 6.27 13.58
C ALA A 37 5.31 6.55 12.44
N LYS A 38 5.51 7.83 12.08
CA LYS A 38 6.43 8.31 11.03
C LYS A 38 6.06 7.77 9.64
N VAL A 39 4.77 7.78 9.30
CA VAL A 39 4.36 7.55 7.90
C VAL A 39 4.90 8.67 7.00
N ASP A 40 5.16 8.37 5.74
CA ASP A 40 5.65 9.35 4.76
C ASP A 40 4.51 10.11 4.06
N TYR A 41 3.33 9.49 3.95
CA TYR A 41 2.10 10.08 3.43
C TYR A 41 0.90 9.61 4.28
N ILE A 42 -0.19 10.37 4.27
CA ILE A 42 -1.47 9.99 4.91
C ILE A 42 -2.52 9.81 3.81
N ASP A 43 -3.12 8.62 3.69
CA ASP A 43 -4.20 8.33 2.74
C ASP A 43 -5.56 8.80 3.26
N ILE A 44 -6.27 9.56 2.45
CA ILE A 44 -7.60 10.12 2.75
C ILE A 44 -8.63 9.41 1.88
N ASN A 45 -9.10 8.25 2.34
CA ASN A 45 -10.05 7.43 1.60
C ASN A 45 -11.50 7.78 1.95
N LEU A 46 -12.17 8.49 1.04
CA LEU A 46 -13.59 8.85 1.18
C LEU A 46 -14.55 7.79 0.60
N GLY A 47 -14.02 6.68 0.09
CA GLY A 47 -14.74 5.73 -0.74
C GLY A 47 -15.32 6.40 -2.00
N PRO A 48 -16.50 5.97 -2.48
CA PRO A 48 -17.06 6.51 -3.72
C PRO A 48 -17.48 8.00 -3.66
N ALA A 49 -17.64 8.59 -2.47
CA ALA A 49 -17.96 10.00 -2.24
C ALA A 49 -19.00 10.62 -3.22
N ARG A 50 -20.06 9.88 -3.56
CA ARG A 50 -20.99 10.24 -4.67
C ARG A 50 -21.84 11.49 -4.43
N LYS A 51 -21.97 11.93 -3.18
CA LYS A 51 -22.76 13.11 -2.78
C LYS A 51 -21.96 13.94 -1.81
N GLY A 52 -21.80 15.22 -2.10
CA GLY A 52 -21.03 16.14 -1.27
C GLY A 52 -19.53 15.79 -1.19
N GLY A 53 -19.01 15.06 -2.19
CA GLY A 53 -17.62 14.63 -2.26
C GLY A 53 -16.63 15.80 -2.27
N PRO A 54 -16.83 16.82 -3.12
CA PRO A 54 -16.00 18.03 -3.13
C PRO A 54 -15.91 18.72 -1.76
N GLU A 55 -17.05 19.00 -1.12
CA GLU A 55 -17.04 19.69 0.18
C GLU A 55 -16.48 18.81 1.30
N LEU A 56 -16.67 17.48 1.22
CA LEU A 56 -16.08 16.53 2.17
C LEU A 56 -14.56 16.49 2.02
N MET A 57 -14.04 16.33 0.79
CA MET A 57 -12.59 16.26 0.57
C MET A 57 -11.90 17.53 1.03
N GLN A 58 -12.44 18.70 0.69
CA GLN A 58 -11.89 19.98 1.15
C GLN A 58 -11.82 20.06 2.68
N TRP A 59 -12.91 19.70 3.35
CA TRP A 59 -12.97 19.72 4.80
C TRP A 59 -11.98 18.75 5.44
N VAL A 60 -11.86 17.51 4.95
CA VAL A 60 -10.92 16.52 5.52
C VAL A 60 -9.47 16.94 5.30
N VAL A 61 -9.11 17.37 4.09
CA VAL A 61 -7.74 17.86 3.78
C VAL A 61 -7.35 18.99 4.72
N GLN A 62 -8.23 19.99 4.89
CA GLN A 62 -7.99 21.10 5.81
C GLN A 62 -7.88 20.63 7.27
N THR A 63 -8.78 19.75 7.70
CA THR A 63 -8.80 19.20 9.07
C THR A 63 -7.50 18.46 9.41
N VAL A 64 -6.96 17.68 8.48
CA VAL A 64 -5.68 16.96 8.67
C VAL A 64 -4.51 17.94 8.67
N GLN A 65 -4.44 18.86 7.70
CA GLN A 65 -3.33 19.82 7.59
C GLN A 65 -3.32 20.91 8.67
N GLU A 66 -4.39 21.05 9.46
CA GLU A 66 -4.39 21.86 10.69
C GLU A 66 -3.45 21.31 11.77
N VAL A 67 -3.33 19.98 11.87
CA VAL A 67 -2.53 19.31 12.92
C VAL A 67 -1.26 18.66 12.39
N VAL A 68 -1.25 18.28 11.10
CA VAL A 68 -0.12 17.65 10.41
C VAL A 68 0.13 18.38 9.07
N PRO A 69 0.73 19.58 9.10
CA PRO A 69 0.96 20.38 7.88
C PRO A 69 2.18 19.92 7.05
N ASP A 70 2.98 19.01 7.59
CA ASP A 70 4.30 18.61 7.08
C ASP A 70 4.32 17.25 6.37
N ILE A 71 3.23 16.48 6.45
CA ILE A 71 3.09 15.19 5.76
C ILE A 71 2.16 15.37 4.55
N PRO A 72 2.58 15.02 3.32
CA PRO A 72 1.73 15.07 2.14
C PRO A 72 0.55 14.10 2.25
N LEU A 73 -0.59 14.47 1.63
CA LEU A 73 -1.80 13.65 1.65
C LEU A 73 -1.98 12.90 0.33
N ALA A 74 -2.34 11.62 0.41
CA ALA A 74 -2.87 10.86 -0.71
C ALA A 74 -4.40 11.03 -0.75
N LEU A 75 -4.92 11.66 -1.80
CA LEU A 75 -6.35 11.91 -1.95
C LEU A 75 -6.99 10.69 -2.62
N ASP A 76 -7.69 9.86 -1.83
CA ASP A 76 -8.24 8.59 -2.30
C ASP A 76 -9.76 8.63 -2.49
N THR A 77 -10.16 8.71 -3.76
CA THR A 77 -11.55 8.49 -4.15
C THR A 77 -11.70 8.30 -5.67
N SER A 78 -12.69 7.51 -6.07
CA SER A 78 -13.12 7.41 -7.48
C SER A 78 -13.81 8.68 -8.02
N ASN A 79 -14.14 9.65 -7.16
CA ASN A 79 -14.83 10.89 -7.54
C ASN A 79 -13.83 11.97 -7.98
N ILE A 80 -13.80 12.25 -9.29
CA ILE A 80 -12.89 13.23 -9.91
C ILE A 80 -13.08 14.64 -9.36
N GLU A 81 -14.34 15.07 -9.16
CA GLU A 81 -14.64 16.42 -8.63
C GLU A 81 -14.14 16.56 -7.18
N ALA A 82 -14.20 15.48 -6.40
CA ALA A 82 -13.69 15.47 -5.04
C ALA A 82 -12.16 15.55 -5.00
N ILE A 83 -11.47 14.83 -5.90
CA ILE A 83 -10.01 14.94 -6.05
C ILE A 83 -9.62 16.38 -6.38
N GLU A 84 -10.23 16.99 -7.40
CA GLU A 84 -9.90 18.36 -7.81
C GLU A 84 -10.16 19.37 -6.68
N ALA A 85 -11.29 19.25 -5.97
CA ALA A 85 -11.59 20.12 -4.84
C ALA A 85 -10.59 19.97 -3.68
N GLY A 86 -10.10 18.75 -3.42
CA GLY A 86 -9.04 18.50 -2.45
C GLY A 86 -7.72 19.14 -2.85
N LEU A 87 -7.33 19.02 -4.12
CA LEU A 87 -6.12 19.64 -4.66
C LEU A 87 -6.14 21.17 -4.56
N GLU A 88 -7.31 21.82 -4.70
CA GLU A 88 -7.45 23.28 -4.58
C GLU A 88 -7.10 23.81 -3.18
N VAL A 89 -7.33 23.01 -2.13
CA VAL A 89 -7.11 23.44 -0.74
C VAL A 89 -5.88 22.80 -0.09
N HIS A 90 -5.30 21.78 -0.71
CA HIS A 90 -4.10 21.11 -0.23
C HIS A 90 -2.89 22.05 -0.23
N LYS A 91 -2.13 22.04 0.85
CA LYS A 91 -0.85 22.75 0.96
C LYS A 91 0.30 21.81 0.65
N GLY A 92 1.18 22.22 -0.28
CA GLY A 92 2.29 21.37 -0.75
C GLY A 92 1.85 20.43 -1.88
N THR A 93 2.68 19.43 -2.18
CA THR A 93 2.42 18.46 -3.25
C THR A 93 1.58 17.30 -2.71
N ALA A 94 0.38 17.12 -3.25
CA ALA A 94 -0.49 15.98 -2.95
C ALA A 94 -0.16 14.77 -3.84
N LEU A 95 -0.56 13.59 -3.38
CA LEU A 95 -0.61 12.37 -4.20
C LEU A 95 -2.07 12.11 -4.60
N VAL A 96 -2.37 12.03 -5.90
CA VAL A 96 -3.70 11.65 -6.39
C VAL A 96 -3.82 10.12 -6.40
N ASN A 97 -4.76 9.57 -5.62
CA ASN A 97 -5.04 8.14 -5.56
C ASN A 97 -6.46 7.86 -6.11
N SER A 98 -6.63 7.48 -7.38
CA SER A 98 -5.62 7.16 -8.39
C SER A 98 -6.09 7.54 -9.80
N VAL A 99 -5.16 7.49 -10.75
CA VAL A 99 -5.43 7.56 -12.19
C VAL A 99 -5.38 6.15 -12.77
N MET A 100 -6.51 5.68 -13.31
CA MET A 100 -6.66 4.32 -13.83
C MET A 100 -6.25 4.23 -15.29
N ALA A 101 -5.71 3.07 -15.70
CA ALA A 101 -5.41 2.71 -17.09
C ALA A 101 -6.67 2.49 -17.96
N ARG A 102 -7.60 3.45 -17.93
CA ARG A 102 -8.82 3.50 -18.74
C ARG A 102 -8.89 4.84 -19.45
N PRO A 103 -8.98 4.88 -20.80
CA PRO A 103 -8.93 6.13 -21.58
C PRO A 103 -9.94 7.19 -21.12
N GLU A 104 -11.15 6.80 -20.76
CA GLU A 104 -12.19 7.70 -20.26
C GLU A 104 -11.93 8.26 -18.85
N ARG A 105 -10.99 7.66 -18.11
CA ARG A 105 -10.57 8.11 -16.77
C ARG A 105 -9.30 8.96 -16.88
N TYR A 106 -8.22 8.42 -17.45
CA TYR A 106 -6.94 9.13 -17.46
C TYR A 106 -6.94 10.38 -18.35
N SER A 107 -7.76 10.42 -19.41
CA SER A 107 -7.86 11.62 -20.27
C SER A 107 -8.45 12.84 -19.55
N VAL A 108 -9.17 12.63 -18.43
CA VAL A 108 -9.67 13.70 -17.55
C VAL A 108 -8.73 13.93 -16.38
N MET A 109 -8.20 12.86 -15.78
CA MET A 109 -7.38 12.96 -14.58
C MET A 109 -5.98 13.52 -14.83
N TRP A 110 -5.32 13.18 -15.95
CA TRP A 110 -3.97 13.70 -16.19
C TRP A 110 -3.91 15.23 -16.37
N PRO A 111 -4.85 15.88 -17.07
CA PRO A 111 -4.94 17.34 -17.08
C PRO A 111 -5.09 17.94 -15.66
N ILE A 112 -5.82 17.28 -14.76
CA ILE A 112 -5.97 17.72 -13.36
C ILE A 112 -4.62 17.58 -12.63
N VAL A 113 -3.97 16.41 -12.71
CA VAL A 113 -2.65 16.18 -12.08
C VAL A 113 -1.62 17.21 -12.57
N ALA A 114 -1.58 17.48 -13.87
CA ALA A 114 -0.71 18.50 -14.47
C ALA A 114 -1.05 19.92 -13.98
N LYS A 115 -2.33 20.30 -13.95
CA LYS A 115 -2.81 21.61 -13.49
C LYS A 115 -2.34 21.93 -12.07
N TYR A 116 -2.38 20.96 -11.16
CA TYR A 116 -2.01 21.13 -9.76
C TYR A 116 -0.57 20.73 -9.45
N ASN A 117 0.21 20.28 -10.45
CA ASN A 117 1.57 19.76 -10.27
C ASN A 117 1.64 18.70 -9.15
N ALA A 118 0.64 17.80 -9.12
CA ALA A 118 0.52 16.74 -8.13
C ALA A 118 1.35 15.52 -8.52
N GLU A 119 1.66 14.67 -7.53
CA GLU A 119 2.04 13.28 -7.77
C GLU A 119 0.77 12.44 -8.02
N ALA A 120 0.91 11.25 -8.61
CA ALA A 120 -0.24 10.40 -8.88
C ALA A 120 0.08 8.91 -8.82
N VAL A 121 -0.85 8.15 -8.24
CA VAL A 121 -0.89 6.69 -8.35
C VAL A 121 -1.40 6.34 -9.75
N ALA A 122 -0.55 5.68 -10.54
CA ALA A 122 -0.88 5.14 -11.86
C ALA A 122 -1.38 3.69 -11.69
N LEU A 123 -2.70 3.54 -11.49
CA LEU A 123 -3.33 2.25 -11.21
C LEU A 123 -3.51 1.45 -12.50
N LEU A 124 -2.91 0.25 -12.57
CA LEU A 124 -2.91 -0.61 -13.75
C LEU A 124 -4.25 -1.36 -13.97
N TRP A 125 -5.37 -0.70 -13.68
CA TRP A 125 -6.71 -1.24 -13.90
C TRP A 125 -7.16 -0.90 -15.32
N GLY A 126 -7.13 -1.90 -16.21
CA GLY A 126 -7.42 -1.74 -17.63
C GLY A 126 -8.92 -1.70 -17.98
N PRO A 127 -9.27 -1.53 -19.27
CA PRO A 127 -10.66 -1.60 -19.75
C PRO A 127 -11.33 -2.96 -19.48
N GLU A 128 -10.55 -4.04 -19.55
CA GLU A 128 -11.00 -5.42 -19.27
C GLU A 128 -10.94 -5.78 -17.77
N GLY A 129 -10.48 -4.86 -16.91
CA GLY A 129 -10.38 -5.06 -15.47
C GLY A 129 -8.95 -5.32 -14.99
N LEU A 130 -8.82 -6.28 -14.07
CA LEU A 130 -7.54 -6.72 -13.52
C LEU A 130 -6.66 -7.29 -14.64
N PRO A 131 -5.38 -6.89 -14.74
CA PRO A 131 -4.44 -7.46 -15.71
C PRO A 131 -4.26 -8.97 -15.49
N ARG A 132 -4.11 -9.73 -16.57
CA ARG A 132 -3.93 -11.20 -16.50
C ARG A 132 -2.57 -11.58 -15.95
N ASP A 133 -1.52 -10.85 -16.30
CA ASP A 133 -0.13 -11.19 -15.99
C ASP A 133 0.76 -9.92 -15.94
N GLU A 134 2.05 -10.11 -15.73
CA GLU A 134 3.06 -9.06 -15.71
C GLU A 134 3.23 -8.35 -17.06
N ASN A 135 2.98 -9.04 -18.17
CA ASN A 135 3.14 -8.48 -19.52
C ASN A 135 1.98 -7.52 -19.85
N GLU A 136 0.76 -7.86 -19.44
CA GLU A 136 -0.37 -6.94 -19.54
C GLU A 136 -0.21 -5.74 -18.61
N ARG A 137 0.33 -5.93 -17.39
CA ARG A 137 0.73 -4.81 -16.52
C ARG A 137 1.76 -3.90 -17.20
N ALA A 138 2.78 -4.48 -17.85
CA ALA A 138 3.78 -3.72 -18.59
C ALA A 138 3.16 -2.89 -19.73
N ALA A 139 2.24 -3.48 -20.50
CA ALA A 139 1.55 -2.78 -21.57
C ALA A 139 0.71 -1.60 -21.05
N LEU A 140 -0.07 -1.80 -19.98
CA LEU A 140 -0.87 -0.75 -19.34
C LEU A 140 0.01 0.33 -18.71
N CYS A 141 1.15 -0.05 -18.12
CA CYS A 141 2.12 0.89 -17.55
C CYS A 141 2.68 1.81 -18.63
N VAL A 142 3.09 1.26 -19.79
CA VAL A 142 3.58 2.06 -20.92
C VAL A 142 2.50 3.03 -21.40
N GLU A 143 1.28 2.55 -21.63
CA GLU A 143 0.17 3.41 -22.09
C GLU A 143 -0.08 4.56 -21.10
N LEU A 144 -0.25 4.22 -19.82
CA LEU A 144 -0.67 5.16 -18.80
C LEU A 144 0.41 6.21 -18.49
N CYS A 145 1.68 5.80 -18.44
CA CYS A 145 2.81 6.71 -18.23
C CYS A 145 3.05 7.59 -19.46
N TYR A 146 2.95 7.04 -20.67
CA TYR A 146 3.09 7.82 -21.91
C TYR A 146 2.04 8.92 -21.99
N ALA A 147 0.77 8.63 -21.65
CA ALA A 147 -0.29 9.63 -21.60
C ALA A 147 -0.02 10.75 -20.57
N ALA A 148 0.63 10.43 -19.45
CA ALA A 148 1.06 11.44 -18.47
C ALA A 148 2.21 12.31 -19.02
N ASN A 149 3.19 11.67 -19.68
CA ASN A 149 4.35 12.36 -20.26
C ASN A 149 3.97 13.31 -21.40
N GLU A 150 2.95 13.01 -22.20
CA GLU A 150 2.43 13.93 -23.24
C GLU A 150 1.94 15.27 -22.65
N LEU A 151 1.61 15.29 -21.37
CA LEU A 151 1.21 16.49 -20.62
C LEU A 151 2.36 17.09 -19.79
N GLY A 152 3.59 16.58 -19.95
CA GLY A 152 4.78 17.06 -19.27
C GLY A 152 4.90 16.60 -17.81
N ILE A 153 4.15 15.58 -17.40
CA ILE A 153 4.31 14.95 -16.08
C ILE A 153 5.54 14.03 -16.14
N GLU A 154 6.51 14.29 -15.27
CA GLU A 154 7.75 13.52 -15.16
C GLU A 154 7.50 12.17 -14.48
N ASN A 155 8.29 11.15 -14.86
CA ASN A 155 8.11 9.80 -14.34
C ASN A 155 8.25 9.73 -12.81
N ASP A 156 9.12 10.55 -12.21
CA ASP A 156 9.33 10.57 -10.76
C ASP A 156 8.11 11.06 -9.96
N LYS A 157 7.07 11.58 -10.62
CA LYS A 157 5.77 11.91 -10.02
C LYS A 157 4.75 10.77 -10.11
N LEU A 158 5.08 9.69 -10.82
CA LEU A 158 4.20 8.54 -11.04
C LEU A 158 4.52 7.44 -10.03
N PHE A 159 3.50 7.01 -9.28
CA PHE A 159 3.55 5.88 -8.37
C PHE A 159 2.76 4.73 -9.01
N VAL A 160 3.44 3.86 -9.75
CA VAL A 160 2.78 2.76 -10.47
C VAL A 160 2.28 1.70 -9.48
N ASP A 161 0.99 1.36 -9.55
CA ASP A 161 0.36 0.34 -8.71
C ASP A 161 -0.04 -0.90 -9.53
N PRO A 162 0.60 -2.06 -9.28
CA PRO A 162 0.33 -3.30 -10.03
C PRO A 162 -0.96 -4.03 -9.64
N ILE A 163 -1.68 -3.54 -8.62
CA ILE A 163 -2.92 -4.11 -8.06
C ILE A 163 -2.69 -5.45 -7.38
N ILE A 164 -2.41 -5.38 -6.07
CA ILE A 164 -2.36 -6.56 -5.21
C ILE A 164 -3.74 -7.20 -5.09
N THR A 165 -3.81 -8.51 -5.27
CA THR A 165 -5.02 -9.32 -5.06
C THR A 165 -4.94 -10.16 -3.78
N PRO A 166 -6.07 -10.62 -3.22
CA PRO A 166 -6.05 -11.53 -2.08
C PRO A 166 -5.37 -12.86 -2.39
N VAL A 167 -4.46 -13.31 -1.51
CA VAL A 167 -3.69 -14.56 -1.67
C VAL A 167 -4.59 -15.80 -1.77
N ASN A 168 -5.74 -15.79 -1.09
CA ASN A 168 -6.70 -16.88 -1.08
C ASN A 168 -7.59 -16.94 -2.34
N ILE A 169 -7.52 -15.94 -3.23
CA ILE A 169 -8.30 -15.90 -4.47
C ILE A 169 -7.41 -16.02 -5.71
N GLN A 170 -6.35 -15.20 -5.80
CA GLN A 170 -5.47 -15.15 -6.97
C GLN A 170 -3.99 -15.16 -6.58
N GLN A 171 -3.56 -16.24 -5.92
CA GLN A 171 -2.17 -16.43 -5.50
C GLN A 171 -1.18 -16.09 -6.62
N GLU A 172 -1.36 -16.64 -7.82
CA GLU A 172 -0.49 -16.42 -9.01
C GLU A 172 -0.24 -14.94 -9.34
N GLN A 173 -1.24 -14.07 -9.14
CA GLN A 173 -1.07 -12.63 -9.40
C GLN A 173 0.01 -11.99 -8.52
N LEU A 174 0.26 -12.50 -7.32
CA LEU A 174 1.30 -11.99 -6.42
C LEU A 174 2.70 -12.21 -7.01
N MET A 175 2.95 -13.35 -7.66
CA MET A 175 4.22 -13.60 -8.34
C MET A 175 4.35 -12.76 -9.62
N ASN A 176 3.23 -12.52 -10.32
CA ASN A 176 3.19 -11.64 -11.49
C ASN A 176 3.47 -10.18 -11.08
N ASP A 177 2.96 -9.72 -9.95
CA ASP A 177 3.27 -8.40 -9.38
C ASP A 177 4.78 -8.27 -9.09
N LEU A 178 5.38 -9.26 -8.41
CA LEU A 178 6.83 -9.26 -8.14
C LEU A 178 7.65 -9.22 -9.44
N THR A 179 7.23 -9.98 -10.46
CA THR A 179 7.90 -10.01 -11.77
C THR A 179 7.78 -8.67 -12.48
N PHE A 180 6.58 -8.08 -12.52
CA PHE A 180 6.36 -6.76 -13.07
C PHE A 180 7.20 -5.68 -12.37
N MET A 181 7.29 -5.74 -11.05
CA MET A 181 8.07 -4.78 -10.26
C MET A 181 9.56 -4.77 -10.66
N MET A 182 10.15 -5.93 -10.92
CA MET A 182 11.53 -6.04 -11.41
C MET A 182 11.73 -5.43 -12.81
N MET A 183 10.66 -5.32 -13.61
CA MET A 183 10.69 -4.74 -14.96
C MET A 183 10.42 -3.23 -14.98
N LEU A 184 9.85 -2.67 -13.90
CA LEU A 184 9.30 -1.31 -13.90
C LEU A 184 10.32 -0.25 -14.32
N GLN A 185 11.56 -0.32 -13.82
CA GLN A 185 12.59 0.68 -14.15
C GLN A 185 13.08 0.59 -15.60
N ASP A 186 12.99 -0.58 -16.23
CA ASP A 186 13.30 -0.74 -17.65
C ASP A 186 12.15 -0.20 -18.53
N ILE A 187 10.91 -0.36 -18.06
CA ILE A 187 9.69 0.09 -18.76
C ILE A 187 9.51 1.60 -18.65
N CYS A 188 9.62 2.15 -17.44
CA CYS A 188 9.37 3.54 -17.11
C CYS A 188 10.45 4.07 -16.16
N PRO A 189 11.66 4.37 -16.69
CA PRO A 189 12.79 4.80 -15.86
C PRO A 189 12.44 6.02 -15.01
N GLY A 190 12.77 5.95 -13.72
CA GLY A 190 12.52 7.03 -12.76
C GLY A 190 11.12 7.02 -12.15
N ALA A 191 10.21 6.19 -12.64
CA ALA A 191 8.92 6.00 -11.98
C ALA A 191 9.09 5.42 -10.58
N LYS A 192 8.26 5.88 -9.65
CA LYS A 192 8.07 5.24 -8.34
C LYS A 192 7.03 4.14 -8.50
N SER A 193 6.88 3.34 -7.46
CA SER A 193 5.81 2.33 -7.37
C SER A 193 5.12 2.38 -6.02
N THR A 194 3.87 1.96 -5.98
CA THR A 194 3.10 1.82 -4.75
C THR A 194 2.16 0.63 -4.84
N ASN A 195 1.45 0.34 -3.75
CA ASN A 195 0.41 -0.69 -3.71
C ASN A 195 -0.50 -0.49 -2.49
N GLY A 196 -1.73 -0.98 -2.58
CA GLY A 196 -2.58 -1.24 -1.41
C GLY A 196 -2.22 -2.56 -0.74
N LEU A 197 -1.33 -2.56 0.25
CA LEU A 197 -0.72 -3.78 0.79
C LEU A 197 -1.73 -4.69 1.47
N SER A 198 -2.63 -4.13 2.27
CA SER A 198 -3.69 -4.85 2.99
C SER A 198 -4.63 -5.67 2.09
N ASN A 199 -4.58 -5.48 0.76
CA ASN A 199 -5.33 -6.29 -0.19
C ASN A 199 -4.87 -7.74 -0.24
N ILE A 200 -3.59 -8.05 0.02
CA ILE A 200 -3.10 -9.45 -0.02
C ILE A 200 -3.86 -10.34 0.96
N SER A 201 -4.24 -9.80 2.11
CA SER A 201 -4.87 -10.55 3.19
C SER A 201 -6.39 -10.34 3.27
N ASN A 202 -7.01 -9.74 2.25
CA ASN A 202 -8.46 -9.52 2.22
C ASN A 202 -9.26 -10.83 2.25
N GLY A 203 -10.06 -10.99 3.31
CA GLY A 203 -10.84 -12.19 3.54
C GLY A 203 -10.05 -13.37 4.09
N THR A 204 -8.79 -13.18 4.51
CA THR A 204 -7.98 -14.22 5.16
C THR A 204 -7.94 -14.03 6.68
N PRO A 205 -7.76 -15.11 7.46
CA PRO A 205 -7.27 -14.99 8.83
C PRO A 205 -5.79 -14.57 8.84
N TRP A 206 -5.26 -14.21 10.01
CA TRP A 206 -3.82 -13.99 10.20
C TRP A 206 -3.21 -13.00 9.19
N ARG A 207 -3.86 -11.84 9.08
CA ARG A 207 -3.60 -10.84 8.03
C ARG A 207 -2.23 -10.18 8.13
N GLU A 208 -1.86 -9.74 9.33
CA GLU A 208 -0.65 -8.95 9.57
C GLU A 208 0.62 -9.64 9.05
N PRO A 209 0.90 -10.93 9.37
CA PRO A 209 2.07 -11.60 8.82
C PRO A 209 2.08 -11.72 7.29
N LEU A 210 0.93 -11.93 6.65
CA LEU A 210 0.86 -11.95 5.18
C LEU A 210 1.24 -10.60 4.59
N ASN A 211 0.73 -9.52 5.18
CA ASN A 211 1.07 -8.15 4.77
C ASN A 211 2.58 -7.90 4.94
N GLN A 212 3.13 -8.21 6.12
CA GLN A 212 4.55 -8.01 6.46
C GLN A 212 5.48 -8.78 5.53
N ILE A 213 5.22 -10.08 5.33
CA ILE A 213 6.03 -10.96 4.48
C ILE A 213 6.02 -10.46 3.03
N TYR A 214 4.84 -10.09 2.52
CA TYR A 214 4.74 -9.64 1.13
C TYR A 214 5.37 -8.26 0.92
N MET A 215 5.31 -7.36 1.91
CA MET A 215 6.04 -6.09 1.86
C MET A 215 7.55 -6.32 1.70
N ILE A 216 8.13 -7.29 2.42
CA ILE A 216 9.55 -7.65 2.30
C ILE A 216 9.85 -8.11 0.86
N MET A 217 9.01 -8.99 0.31
CA MET A 217 9.18 -9.48 -1.06
C MET A 217 9.09 -8.35 -2.09
N LEU A 218 8.12 -7.45 -1.93
CA LEU A 218 7.94 -6.27 -2.77
C LEU A 218 9.14 -5.31 -2.66
N GLU A 219 9.68 -5.08 -1.45
CA GLU A 219 10.87 -4.25 -1.25
C GLU A 219 12.05 -4.79 -2.06
N ARG A 220 12.28 -6.11 -1.97
CA ARG A 220 13.33 -6.79 -2.74
C ARG A 220 13.13 -6.65 -4.25
N ALA A 221 11.89 -6.68 -4.71
CA ALA A 221 11.52 -6.50 -6.12
C ALA A 221 11.60 -5.03 -6.60
N GLY A 222 11.97 -4.09 -5.72
CA GLY A 222 12.15 -2.68 -6.07
C GLY A 222 10.94 -1.78 -5.76
N MET A 223 10.00 -2.22 -4.92
CA MET A 223 8.85 -1.41 -4.51
C MET A 223 9.29 -0.17 -3.72
N TYR A 224 8.87 1.02 -4.17
CA TYR A 224 9.20 2.30 -3.54
C TYR A 224 8.39 2.57 -2.27
N SER A 225 7.05 2.40 -2.34
CA SER A 225 6.15 2.60 -1.20
C SER A 225 5.06 1.53 -1.08
N SER A 226 4.44 1.44 0.10
CA SER A 226 3.21 0.66 0.32
C SER A 226 2.20 1.47 1.14
N ILE A 227 0.92 1.33 0.82
CA ILE A 227 -0.19 1.77 1.65
C ILE A 227 -0.42 0.71 2.73
N VAL A 228 -0.23 1.08 3.99
CA VAL A 228 -0.14 0.16 5.12
C VAL A 228 -0.97 0.64 6.32
N ASP A 229 -1.37 -0.31 7.16
CA ASP A 229 -1.93 -0.01 8.47
C ASP A 229 -0.82 0.39 9.45
N TYR A 230 -0.84 1.63 9.95
CA TYR A 230 0.16 2.09 10.92
C TYR A 230 0.01 1.40 12.30
N GLU A 231 -1.14 0.80 12.58
CA GLU A 231 -1.42 0.09 13.84
C GLU A 231 -0.64 -1.24 13.91
N ASP A 232 -0.25 -1.82 12.76
CA ASP A 232 0.70 -2.92 12.69
C ASP A 232 2.13 -2.40 12.98
N LYS A 233 2.52 -2.46 14.25
CA LYS A 233 3.85 -1.98 14.69
C LYS A 233 4.99 -2.68 13.96
N LEU A 234 4.83 -3.98 13.66
CA LEU A 234 5.90 -4.76 13.06
C LEU A 234 6.10 -4.39 11.59
N ILE A 235 5.02 -4.13 10.84
CA ILE A 235 5.13 -3.62 9.47
C ILE A 235 5.85 -2.27 9.42
N MET A 236 5.51 -1.36 10.34
CA MET A 236 6.17 -0.06 10.42
C MET A 236 7.65 -0.20 10.77
N GLN A 237 7.99 -1.09 11.71
CA GLN A 237 9.38 -1.38 12.07
C GLN A 237 10.17 -1.95 10.87
N ILE A 238 9.62 -2.93 10.16
CA ILE A 238 10.25 -3.52 8.97
C ILE A 238 10.46 -2.44 7.90
N ALA A 239 9.43 -1.63 7.59
CA ALA A 239 9.52 -0.58 6.59
C ALA A 239 10.61 0.48 6.91
N GLN A 240 10.83 0.73 8.21
CA GLN A 240 11.86 1.63 8.74
C GLN A 240 13.27 1.00 8.80
N GLY A 241 13.44 -0.23 8.30
CA GLY A 241 14.73 -0.91 8.20
C GLY A 241 15.12 -1.74 9.42
N HIS A 242 14.18 -1.97 10.35
CA HIS A 242 14.38 -2.88 11.48
C HIS A 242 14.12 -4.35 11.08
N HIS A 243 14.40 -5.29 11.99
CA HIS A 243 14.15 -6.73 11.81
C HIS A 243 14.80 -7.37 10.58
N GLN A 244 16.07 -7.05 10.33
CA GLN A 244 16.82 -7.63 9.20
C GLN A 244 16.89 -9.17 9.24
N ASN A 245 16.78 -9.77 10.42
CA ASN A 245 16.64 -11.23 10.57
C ASN A 245 15.37 -11.79 9.90
N LEU A 246 14.24 -11.06 9.93
CA LEU A 246 13.00 -11.43 9.23
C LEU A 246 13.07 -11.09 7.74
N VAL A 247 13.78 -10.03 7.36
CA VAL A 247 14.03 -9.72 5.95
C VAL A 247 14.87 -10.83 5.31
N GLU A 248 15.98 -11.20 5.94
CA GLU A 248 16.89 -12.25 5.48
C GLU A 248 16.21 -13.62 5.37
N ILE A 249 15.32 -13.98 6.32
CA ILE A 249 14.65 -15.29 6.27
C ILE A 249 13.69 -15.39 5.08
N VAL A 250 12.94 -14.33 4.77
CA VAL A 250 12.04 -14.28 3.60
C VAL A 250 12.86 -14.31 2.31
N HIS A 251 13.99 -13.60 2.27
CA HIS A 251 14.88 -13.61 1.11
C HIS A 251 15.44 -15.01 0.84
N LYS A 252 15.86 -15.75 1.87
CA LYS A 252 16.32 -17.14 1.74
C LYS A 252 15.24 -18.08 1.19
N VAL A 253 13.97 -17.84 1.52
CA VAL A 253 12.86 -18.59 0.90
C VAL A 253 12.71 -18.23 -0.58
N GLN A 254 12.74 -16.95 -0.93
CA GLN A 254 12.68 -16.51 -2.35
C GLN A 254 13.85 -17.06 -3.18
N ASP A 255 15.03 -17.23 -2.59
CA ASP A 255 16.22 -17.80 -3.24
C ASP A 255 16.22 -19.33 -3.29
N GLY A 256 15.23 -19.98 -2.65
CA GLY A 256 15.14 -21.44 -2.56
C GLY A 256 16.16 -22.08 -1.61
N GLU A 257 16.81 -21.30 -0.75
CA GLU A 257 17.73 -21.79 0.29
C GLU A 257 16.99 -22.41 1.48
N ILE A 258 15.78 -21.95 1.76
CA ILE A 258 14.86 -22.52 2.75
C ILE A 258 13.61 -22.98 2.01
N SER A 259 13.26 -24.26 2.17
CA SER A 259 12.13 -24.87 1.46
C SER A 259 11.09 -25.50 2.38
N ASP A 260 11.41 -25.65 3.67
CA ASP A 260 10.52 -26.20 4.68
C ASP A 260 10.55 -25.33 5.96
N PRO A 261 9.40 -25.00 6.58
CA PRO A 261 9.38 -24.30 7.86
C PRO A 261 10.18 -25.00 8.98
N GLY A 262 10.34 -26.32 8.90
CA GLY A 262 11.16 -27.12 9.80
C GLY A 262 12.67 -26.89 9.67
N ASP A 263 13.13 -26.22 8.61
CA ASP A 263 14.56 -25.90 8.40
C ASP A 263 15.06 -24.78 9.34
N VAL A 264 14.14 -24.08 10.03
CA VAL A 264 14.46 -22.97 10.95
C VAL A 264 13.94 -23.24 12.35
N GLU A 265 14.53 -22.59 13.35
CA GLU A 265 14.11 -22.71 14.75
C GLU A 265 12.64 -22.29 14.97
N PRO A 266 11.93 -22.86 15.96
CA PRO A 266 10.57 -22.45 16.31
C PRO A 266 10.45 -20.96 16.61
N GLY A 267 9.31 -20.37 16.27
CA GLY A 267 8.96 -18.98 16.54
C GLY A 267 8.55 -18.20 15.28
N ILE A 268 8.70 -16.88 15.35
CA ILE A 268 8.26 -15.95 14.29
C ILE A 268 8.92 -16.24 12.94
N GLY A 269 10.21 -16.58 12.92
CA GLY A 269 10.92 -16.90 11.69
C GLY A 269 10.31 -18.10 10.95
N ARG A 270 9.87 -19.12 11.69
CA ARG A 270 9.17 -20.28 11.12
C ARG A 270 7.84 -19.90 10.48
N THR A 271 7.08 -19.00 11.12
CA THR A 271 5.84 -18.48 10.54
C THR A 271 6.10 -17.65 9.28
N TYR A 272 7.17 -16.86 9.25
CA TYR A 272 7.58 -16.10 8.07
C TYR A 272 7.97 -17.02 6.91
N VAL A 273 8.67 -18.13 7.18
CA VAL A 273 8.97 -19.15 6.16
C VAL A 273 7.69 -19.75 5.60
N ALA A 274 6.75 -20.19 6.45
CA ALA A 274 5.51 -20.78 5.99
C ALA A 274 4.66 -19.81 5.16
N GLY A 275 4.53 -18.55 5.60
CA GLY A 275 3.81 -17.53 4.85
C GLY A 275 4.49 -17.19 3.52
N ALA A 276 5.83 -17.12 3.49
CA ALA A 276 6.57 -16.89 2.25
C ALA A 276 6.39 -18.02 1.24
N LEU A 277 6.48 -19.28 1.69
CA LEU A 277 6.22 -20.46 0.85
C LEU A 277 4.77 -20.47 0.35
N ALA A 278 3.82 -20.05 1.18
CA ALA A 278 2.42 -19.93 0.79
C ALA A 278 2.22 -18.81 -0.23
N ILE A 279 2.87 -17.65 -0.10
CA ILE A 279 2.73 -16.57 -1.08
C ILE A 279 3.32 -16.96 -2.43
N LEU A 280 4.50 -17.60 -2.43
CA LEU A 280 5.22 -18.02 -3.63
C LEU A 280 4.65 -19.28 -4.30
N GLY A 281 3.57 -19.85 -3.77
CA GLY A 281 2.95 -21.06 -4.31
C GLY A 281 3.78 -22.34 -4.16
N ASN A 282 4.84 -22.33 -3.36
CA ASN A 282 5.61 -23.54 -3.01
C ASN A 282 4.76 -24.51 -2.18
N ILE A 283 3.82 -23.98 -1.40
CA ILE A 283 2.74 -24.72 -0.76
C ILE A 283 1.39 -24.14 -1.18
N LEU A 284 0.37 -24.99 -1.28
CA LEU A 284 -0.99 -24.54 -1.55
C LEU A 284 -1.48 -23.69 -0.36
N TYR A 285 -1.96 -22.48 -0.64
CA TYR A 285 -2.55 -21.65 0.40
C TYR A 285 -3.78 -22.34 1.02
N SER A 286 -3.87 -22.26 2.34
CA SER A 286 -5.03 -22.62 3.15
C SER A 286 -5.21 -21.56 4.23
N ASP A 287 -6.44 -21.29 4.68
CA ASP A 287 -6.70 -20.43 5.83
C ASP A 287 -6.09 -20.96 7.14
N SER A 288 -5.50 -22.16 7.13
CA SER A 288 -4.72 -22.74 8.22
C SER A 288 -3.20 -22.68 8.00
N TRP A 289 -2.70 -21.90 7.03
CA TRP A 289 -1.27 -21.84 6.66
C TRP A 289 -0.35 -21.51 7.85
N PHE A 290 -0.87 -20.78 8.84
CA PHE A 290 -0.15 -20.39 10.06
C PHE A 290 -0.14 -21.49 11.14
N GLN A 291 -0.96 -22.53 11.00
CA GLN A 291 -1.05 -23.64 11.96
C GLN A 291 0.05 -24.68 11.71
N ILE A 292 1.29 -24.26 11.93
CA ILE A 292 2.49 -25.09 11.77
C ILE A 292 3.10 -25.43 13.12
N ASP A 293 3.70 -26.61 13.24
CA ASP A 293 4.39 -27.00 14.48
C ASP A 293 5.56 -26.06 14.77
N GLY A 294 5.60 -25.51 15.97
CA GLY A 294 6.57 -24.50 16.38
C GLY A 294 6.45 -23.14 15.68
N GLY A 295 5.33 -22.82 15.03
CA GLY A 295 5.04 -21.46 14.56
C GLY A 295 4.69 -20.51 15.70
N ALA A 296 4.82 -19.20 15.45
CA ALA A 296 4.38 -18.15 16.37
C ALA A 296 2.84 -18.06 16.46
N THR A 297 2.34 -17.62 17.61
CA THR A 297 0.96 -17.19 17.84
C THR A 297 0.81 -15.67 17.64
N GLU A 298 -0.43 -15.15 17.56
CA GLU A 298 -0.66 -13.69 17.44
C GLU A 298 -0.02 -12.94 18.62
N LYS A 299 -0.13 -13.53 19.81
CA LYS A 299 0.50 -13.00 21.02
C LYS A 299 2.02 -12.93 20.90
N ASP A 300 2.66 -13.96 20.33
CA ASP A 300 4.11 -13.95 20.12
C ASP A 300 4.52 -12.84 19.14
N MET A 301 3.70 -12.57 18.11
CA MET A 301 3.92 -11.48 17.15
C MET A 301 3.83 -10.10 17.82
N GLU A 302 2.78 -9.88 18.62
CA GLU A 302 2.58 -8.65 19.39
C GLU A 302 3.75 -8.42 20.37
N GLU A 303 4.07 -9.43 21.18
CA GLU A 303 5.18 -9.35 22.16
C GLU A 303 6.52 -9.09 21.46
N PHE A 304 6.75 -9.67 20.29
CA PHE A 304 7.96 -9.44 19.49
C PHE A 304 8.08 -7.98 19.04
N ALA A 305 7.00 -7.40 18.50
CA ALA A 305 6.98 -6.01 18.05
C ALA A 305 7.12 -5.02 19.22
N GLU A 306 6.48 -5.31 20.36
CA GLU A 306 6.55 -4.47 21.56
C GLU A 306 7.90 -4.52 22.27
N ALA A 307 8.50 -5.71 22.37
CA ALA A 307 9.84 -5.88 22.92
C ALA A 307 10.85 -5.04 22.12
N TYR A 308 10.78 -5.10 20.79
CA TYR A 308 11.65 -4.32 19.92
C TYR A 308 11.44 -2.81 20.11
N ALA A 309 10.19 -2.34 20.14
CA ALA A 309 9.90 -0.92 20.34
C ALA A 309 10.46 -0.41 21.68
N LYS A 310 10.25 -1.18 22.75
CA LYS A 310 10.75 -0.85 24.09
C LYS A 310 12.27 -0.81 24.17
N GLU A 311 12.96 -1.76 23.54
CA GLU A 311 14.42 -1.83 23.53
C GLU A 311 15.06 -0.70 22.73
N ASN A 312 14.38 -0.18 21.70
CA ASN A 312 14.91 0.80 20.77
C ASN A 312 14.32 2.22 20.95
N GLY A 313 13.41 2.42 21.92
CA GLY A 313 12.79 3.71 22.21
C GLY A 313 11.89 4.22 21.08
N LEU A 314 11.18 3.30 20.42
CA LEU A 314 10.21 3.57 19.36
C LEU A 314 8.79 3.72 19.90
#